data_AF-A0A6P8SJI5-F1
#
_entry.id   AF-A0A6P8SJI5-F1
#
_cell.length_a   1.000
_cell.length_b   1.000
_cell.length_c   1.000
_cell.angle_alpha   90.00
_cell.angle_beta   90.00
_cell.angle_gamma   90.00
#
_symmetry.space_group_name_H-M   'P 1'
#
loop_
_entity.id
_entity.type
_entity.pdbx_description
1 polymer ?
#
loop_
_entity_poly.entity_id
_entity_poly.type
_entity_poly.pdbx_seq_one_letter_code
_entity_poly.pdbx_strand_id
1 'polypeptide(L)'
;MLSYKKSEPELEPELVPYRALGKMLVLEGNRLQETKKIMLKKVECMDEDEANQALNEISSIFLCLVMEHKGQGNLSCLIEDKRKGKTAIEEMVIQTFLGQALDALVYMHKQNILHRNLKPTNILLIERDSFMITDLSLETLMNDEIKLKIRMEEGYNSWMAPEALEFSFTEKSDVWSLGCIVLEMMTCSTATEVTQMLCELRKDAICLQNTLEALQGRESYSEPLYNVLRKMLQICPEERATAIELLDLPYVKKCIELIQLISLEQKKRLPPGITNVLYEGGIEISLEFMEFYDEFEDAQLTALEHLTKFIGNQDALTYISDIIPGVSNTMKKHISCVELLLKGYKVMFEVISQALQLSLYEEALNDERLISVIVEIVRTYLHHEELLSWSCCLLMMLSANDKAAASLGKADVVLEVLKVLHHFSADRRLCLSCLGVLWGIAANDRNILKVSVEGAVNTICDIMEKHFHDGDVVELACCALWGLCLQGCIDEKQCEAVTLTLLQSIERHSRRPLLVNNASLALAGLLRISEMTALRIIVPMERISGITVIKNSYQLHYDNPEVVENILLLFLEIVQHEAAVPEMLCHHVDELLNEIKIKNASTEDIVVLANSTLLKLQK
;
A
#
# COMPACT_ATOMS: atom_id res chain seq x y z
N MET A 1 54.55 1.25 0.66
CA MET A 1 53.29 0.48 0.65
C MET A 1 52.64 0.63 2.01
N LEU A 2 51.70 1.56 2.16
CA LEU A 2 50.83 1.66 3.33
C LEU A 2 49.42 1.97 2.80
N SER A 3 48.55 0.96 2.90
CA SER A 3 47.18 0.96 2.42
C SER A 3 46.27 1.74 3.36
N TYR A 4 45.59 2.76 2.85
CA TYR A 4 44.50 3.43 3.55
C TYR A 4 43.23 2.56 3.51
N LYS A 5 42.73 2.19 4.68
CA LYS A 5 41.36 1.69 4.88
C LYS A 5 40.39 2.86 4.64
N LYS A 6 39.47 2.72 3.69
CA LYS A 6 38.25 3.54 3.60
C LYS A 6 37.25 2.99 4.60
N SER A 7 36.87 3.80 5.59
CA SER A 7 35.63 3.65 6.36
C SER A 7 34.48 4.19 5.49
N GLU A 8 33.42 3.40 5.36
CA GLU A 8 32.15 3.81 4.77
C GLU A 8 31.50 4.93 5.61
N PRO A 9 30.83 5.93 5.00
CA PRO A 9 30.01 6.86 5.74
C PRO A 9 28.64 6.24 6.02
N GLU A 10 28.20 6.33 7.28
CA GLU A 10 26.83 6.04 7.71
C GLU A 10 25.86 6.93 6.92
N LEU A 11 24.85 6.31 6.28
CA LEU A 11 23.77 7.03 5.60
C LEU A 11 22.87 7.73 6.63
N GLU A 12 23.00 9.05 6.76
CA GLU A 12 21.93 9.89 7.28
C GLU A 12 20.78 9.97 6.26
N PRO A 13 19.51 10.04 6.71
CA PRO A 13 18.37 10.09 5.80
C PRO A 13 18.42 11.36 4.92
N GLU A 14 18.44 11.17 3.61
CA GLU A 14 18.37 12.25 2.63
C GLU A 14 17.06 13.03 2.79
N LEU A 15 17.15 14.28 3.27
CA LEU A 15 16.09 15.27 3.13
C LEU A 15 15.93 15.59 1.64
N VAL A 16 14.94 14.98 1.00
CA VAL A 16 14.49 15.38 -0.35
C VAL A 16 13.84 16.77 -0.21
N PRO A 17 14.35 17.81 -0.90
CA PRO A 17 13.86 19.18 -0.73
C PRO A 17 12.43 19.35 -1.24
N TYR A 18 11.65 20.21 -0.58
CA TYR A 18 10.33 20.62 -1.06
C TYR A 18 10.48 21.53 -2.30
N ARG A 19 10.24 20.95 -3.49
CA ARG A 19 9.97 21.65 -4.77
C ARG A 19 10.97 22.73 -5.24
N ALA A 20 12.23 22.67 -4.83
CA ALA A 20 13.29 23.40 -5.52
C ALA A 20 13.82 22.52 -6.65
N LEU A 21 13.39 22.75 -7.89
CA LEU A 21 14.17 22.59 -9.14
C LEU A 21 13.23 22.59 -10.36
N GLY A 22 13.17 23.71 -11.06
CA GLY A 22 12.81 23.70 -12.49
C GLY A 22 13.88 22.92 -13.26
N LYS A 23 13.46 22.16 -14.29
CA LYS A 23 14.41 21.47 -15.18
C LYS A 23 15.19 22.51 -15.98
N MET A 24 16.52 22.48 -15.88
CA MET A 24 17.38 23.23 -16.78
C MET A 24 17.61 22.39 -18.04
N LEU A 25 17.01 22.78 -19.16
CA LEU A 25 17.23 22.14 -20.46
C LEU A 25 18.21 22.99 -21.28
N VAL A 26 19.36 22.40 -21.62
CA VAL A 26 20.31 22.94 -22.61
C VAL A 26 20.08 22.17 -23.90
N LEU A 27 19.68 22.86 -24.96
CA LEU A 27 19.39 22.24 -26.25
C LEU A 27 20.39 22.75 -27.30
N GLU A 28 21.27 21.87 -27.77
CA GLU A 28 22.22 22.13 -28.86
C GLU A 28 21.65 21.71 -30.21
N GLY A 29 21.39 22.69 -31.08
CA GLY A 29 21.08 22.47 -32.49
C GLY A 29 22.34 22.38 -33.35
N ASN A 30 22.80 21.15 -33.59
CA ASN A 30 23.68 20.68 -34.68
C ASN A 30 24.89 21.53 -35.15
N ARG A 31 26.08 20.96 -34.84
CA ARG A 31 27.47 21.20 -35.32
C ARG A 31 28.30 22.25 -34.59
N LEU A 32 29.27 21.72 -33.84
CA LEU A 32 30.52 22.39 -33.43
C LEU A 32 31.29 22.93 -34.64
N GLN A 33 31.50 24.24 -34.69
CA GLN A 33 32.79 24.83 -35.07
C GLN A 33 33.05 26.09 -34.25
N GLU A 34 34.32 26.25 -33.88
CA GLU A 34 34.88 27.23 -32.94
C GLU A 34 34.52 28.69 -33.24
N THR A 35 34.45 29.46 -32.15
CA THR A 35 34.40 30.93 -32.07
C THR A 35 33.15 31.62 -32.62
N LYS A 36 32.21 31.97 -31.73
CA LYS A 36 31.66 33.35 -31.57
C LYS A 36 30.63 33.47 -30.43
N LYS A 37 30.79 34.56 -29.66
CA LYS A 37 29.82 35.24 -28.77
C LYS A 37 28.38 34.67 -28.80
N ILE A 38 28.00 34.02 -27.71
CA ILE A 38 26.60 33.68 -27.43
C ILE A 38 25.88 34.99 -27.05
N MET A 39 24.96 35.46 -27.90
CA MET A 39 23.98 36.47 -27.49
C MET A 39 22.79 35.75 -26.86
N LEU A 40 22.77 35.69 -25.53
CA LEU A 40 21.64 35.20 -24.75
C LEU A 40 20.59 36.31 -24.66
N LYS A 41 19.38 36.06 -25.15
CA LYS A 41 18.24 36.99 -25.03
C LYS A 41 17.23 36.42 -24.03
N LYS A 42 16.74 37.27 -23.14
CA LYS A 42 15.77 36.97 -22.07
C LYS A 42 14.50 36.36 -22.66
N VAL A 43 14.06 35.23 -22.10
CA VAL A 43 12.72 34.66 -22.32
C VAL A 43 12.08 34.55 -20.95
N GLU A 44 10.97 35.29 -20.76
CA GLU A 44 10.15 35.26 -19.54
C GLU A 44 9.26 34.00 -19.55
N CYS A 45 8.68 33.62 -18.39
CA CYS A 45 7.79 32.46 -18.22
C CYS A 45 6.93 32.19 -19.47
N MET A 46 7.10 31.01 -20.07
CA MET A 46 6.30 30.54 -21.20
C MET A 46 5.62 29.23 -20.80
N ASP A 47 4.41 29.00 -21.28
CA ASP A 47 3.86 27.65 -21.29
C ASP A 47 4.53 26.80 -22.40
N GLU A 48 4.25 25.49 -22.41
CA GLU A 48 4.88 24.55 -23.34
C GLU A 48 4.52 24.87 -24.80
N ASP A 49 3.32 25.40 -25.05
CA ASP A 49 2.85 25.76 -26.39
C ASP A 49 3.50 27.06 -26.90
N GLU A 50 3.66 28.07 -26.05
CA GLU A 50 4.37 29.30 -26.34
C GLU A 50 5.87 29.06 -26.56
N ALA A 51 6.49 28.17 -25.77
CA ALA A 51 7.87 27.75 -25.98
C ALA A 51 8.03 27.08 -27.35
N ASN A 52 7.12 26.18 -27.72
CA ASN A 52 7.07 25.52 -29.03
C ASN A 52 6.82 26.51 -30.18
N GLN A 53 6.09 27.59 -29.94
CA GLN A 53 5.84 28.63 -30.94
C GLN A 53 7.07 29.53 -31.16
N ALA A 54 7.77 29.93 -30.09
CA ALA A 54 9.02 30.68 -30.17
C ALA A 54 10.18 29.87 -30.79
N LEU A 55 10.18 28.55 -30.59
CA LEU A 55 11.11 27.58 -31.19
C LEU A 55 11.08 27.58 -32.73
N ASN A 56 9.94 27.91 -33.34
CA ASN A 56 9.80 27.90 -34.81
C ASN A 56 10.33 29.16 -35.50
N GLU A 57 10.65 30.23 -34.77
CA GLU A 57 10.99 31.53 -35.37
C GLU A 57 12.47 31.93 -35.32
N ILE A 58 13.37 31.26 -34.57
CA ILE A 58 14.72 31.80 -34.32
C ILE A 58 15.85 30.74 -34.34
N SER A 59 16.93 31.04 -35.07
CA SER A 59 18.12 30.19 -35.31
C SER A 59 19.28 30.37 -34.29
N SER A 60 18.98 30.66 -33.02
CA SER A 60 20.01 30.89 -31.98
C SER A 60 19.83 29.95 -30.78
N ILE A 61 20.92 29.68 -30.04
CA ILE A 61 20.90 28.84 -28.83
C ILE A 61 20.16 29.59 -27.71
N PHE A 62 19.07 29.00 -27.20
CA PHE A 62 18.32 29.51 -26.05
C PHE A 62 18.52 28.58 -24.85
N LEU A 63 18.75 29.15 -23.67
CA LEU A 63 18.54 28.44 -22.41
C LEU A 63 17.06 28.65 -22.03
N CYS A 64 16.29 27.57 -21.96
CA CYS A 64 14.88 27.62 -21.56
C CYS A 64 14.72 26.93 -20.20
N LEU A 65 14.23 27.68 -19.21
CA LEU A 65 13.83 27.14 -17.91
C LEU A 65 12.32 26.88 -17.97
N VAL A 66 11.95 25.62 -18.19
CA VAL A 66 10.55 25.20 -18.19
C VAL A 66 10.16 24.86 -16.75
N MET A 67 9.16 25.58 -16.23
CA MET A 67 8.63 25.38 -14.88
C MET A 67 7.11 25.20 -14.94
N GLU A 68 6.57 24.46 -13.98
CA GLU A 68 5.14 24.17 -13.90
C GLU A 68 4.35 25.46 -13.63
N HIS A 69 3.52 25.90 -14.58
CA HIS A 69 2.69 27.09 -14.42
C HIS A 69 1.41 26.76 -13.63
N LYS A 70 1.44 26.98 -12.31
CA LYS A 70 0.31 26.74 -11.39
C LYS A 70 -0.03 27.93 -10.48
N GLY A 71 0.51 29.12 -10.75
CA GLY A 71 0.44 30.23 -9.79
C GLY A 71 -0.95 30.87 -9.65
N GLN A 72 -1.41 31.10 -8.42
CA GLN A 72 -2.43 32.11 -8.08
C GLN A 72 -1.85 33.55 -8.06
N GLY A 73 -0.63 33.73 -8.58
CA GLY A 73 0.16 34.96 -8.52
C GLY A 73 1.48 34.76 -7.77
N ASN A 74 2.12 35.87 -7.39
CA ASN A 74 3.34 35.87 -6.57
C ASN A 74 3.09 36.50 -5.20
N LEU A 75 4.02 36.34 -4.26
CA LEU A 75 3.89 36.85 -2.90
C LEU A 75 3.70 38.38 -2.85
N SER A 76 4.23 39.12 -3.83
CA SER A 76 3.97 40.56 -3.95
C SER A 76 2.48 40.87 -4.12
N CYS A 77 1.77 40.09 -4.94
CA CYS A 77 0.32 40.25 -5.12
C CYS A 77 -0.44 39.99 -3.80
N LEU A 78 -0.06 38.95 -3.05
CA LEU A 78 -0.69 38.64 -1.75
C LEU A 78 -0.49 39.78 -0.74
N ILE A 79 0.74 40.32 -0.64
CA ILE A 79 1.05 41.45 0.25
C ILE A 79 0.26 42.70 -0.17
N GLU A 80 0.16 42.97 -1.46
CA GLU A 80 -0.61 44.10 -1.99
C GLU A 80 -2.11 43.99 -1.71
N ASP A 81 -2.69 42.81 -1.82
CA ASP A 81 -4.10 42.59 -1.56
C ASP A 81 -4.43 42.77 -0.07
N LYS A 82 -3.58 42.25 0.81
CA LYS A 82 -3.68 42.46 2.26
C LYS A 82 -3.50 43.94 2.64
N ARG A 83 -2.59 44.64 1.97
CA ARG A 83 -2.37 46.09 2.09
C ARG A 83 -3.62 46.88 1.67
N LYS A 84 -4.23 46.57 0.52
CA LYS A 84 -5.48 47.21 0.05
C LYS A 84 -6.64 46.93 1.01
N GLY A 85 -6.72 45.70 1.52
CA GLY A 85 -7.72 45.28 2.51
C GLY A 85 -7.49 45.83 3.93
N LYS A 86 -6.32 46.45 4.21
CA LYS A 86 -5.88 46.87 5.55
C LYS A 86 -5.96 45.73 6.59
N THR A 87 -5.65 44.52 6.15
CA THR A 87 -5.64 43.32 6.99
C THR A 87 -4.21 42.79 7.13
N ALA A 88 -3.85 42.32 8.33
CA ALA A 88 -2.58 41.65 8.54
C ALA A 88 -2.56 40.27 7.88
N ILE A 89 -1.36 39.79 7.51
CA ILE A 89 -1.13 38.37 7.19
C ILE A 89 -1.07 37.61 8.50
N GLU A 90 -1.83 36.51 8.59
CA GLU A 90 -1.85 35.66 9.78
C GLU A 90 -0.48 35.03 10.02
N GLU A 91 -0.05 34.94 11.29
CA GLU A 91 1.24 34.37 11.64
C GLU A 91 1.42 32.93 11.13
N MET A 92 0.34 32.15 11.05
CA MET A 92 0.38 30.78 10.51
C MET A 92 0.85 30.76 9.04
N VAL A 93 0.40 31.72 8.22
CA VAL A 93 0.83 31.84 6.81
C VAL A 93 2.32 32.19 6.75
N ILE A 94 2.79 33.08 7.63
CA ILE A 94 4.21 33.43 7.75
C ILE A 94 5.04 32.23 8.20
N GLN A 95 4.53 31.41 9.13
CA GLN A 95 5.19 30.18 9.57
C GLN A 95 5.36 29.19 8.43
N THR A 96 4.31 28.95 7.65
CA THR A 96 4.38 28.05 6.49
C THR A 96 5.35 28.55 5.43
N PHE A 97 5.27 29.85 5.07
CA PHE A 97 6.20 30.48 4.14
C PHE A 97 7.66 30.36 4.61
N LEU A 98 7.91 30.74 5.88
CA LEU A 98 9.26 30.76 6.44
C LEU A 98 9.88 29.36 6.44
N GLY A 99 9.12 28.33 6.82
CA GLY A 99 9.64 26.97 6.79
C GLY A 99 9.95 26.50 5.36
N GLN A 100 9.08 26.78 4.38
CA GLN A 100 9.28 26.35 2.98
C GLN A 100 10.48 27.07 2.35
N ALA A 101 10.62 28.37 2.63
CA ALA A 101 11.72 29.16 2.13
C ALA A 101 13.06 28.77 2.76
N LEU A 102 13.10 28.47 4.07
CA LEU A 102 14.30 28.00 4.75
C LEU A 102 14.71 26.59 4.30
N ASP A 103 13.76 25.68 4.12
CA ASP A 103 14.02 24.33 3.58
C ASP A 103 14.69 24.42 2.20
N ALA A 104 14.12 25.23 1.30
CA ALA A 104 14.67 25.47 -0.03
C ALA A 104 16.07 26.12 0.03
N LEU A 105 16.29 27.10 0.91
CA LEU A 105 17.59 27.76 1.05
C LEU A 105 18.67 26.82 1.60
N VAL A 106 18.35 26.03 2.62
CA VAL A 106 19.27 25.03 3.17
C VAL A 106 19.71 24.05 2.08
N TYR A 107 18.79 23.61 1.23
CA TYR A 107 19.13 22.78 0.10
C TYR A 107 20.05 23.49 -0.90
N MET A 108 19.69 24.70 -1.35
CA MET A 108 20.50 25.47 -2.31
C MET A 108 21.91 25.73 -1.77
N HIS A 109 22.03 26.17 -0.52
CA HIS A 109 23.31 26.49 0.12
C HIS A 109 24.18 25.23 0.29
N LYS A 110 23.60 24.07 0.64
CA LYS A 110 24.32 22.78 0.65
C LYS A 110 24.88 22.40 -0.73
N GLN A 111 24.20 22.79 -1.81
CA GLN A 111 24.66 22.58 -3.18
C GLN A 111 25.62 23.69 -3.68
N ASN A 112 26.05 24.61 -2.80
CA ASN A 112 26.84 25.80 -3.13
C ASN A 112 26.16 26.73 -4.16
N ILE A 113 24.82 26.74 -4.18
CA ILE A 113 24.02 27.62 -5.03
C ILE A 113 23.49 28.77 -4.18
N LEU A 114 23.73 30.00 -4.61
CA LEU A 114 23.17 31.21 -3.98
C LEU A 114 22.02 31.74 -4.83
N HIS A 115 20.93 32.16 -4.19
CA HIS A 115 19.78 32.69 -4.90
C HIS A 115 19.99 34.14 -5.36
N ARG A 116 20.69 34.98 -4.59
CA ARG A 116 21.13 36.38 -4.90
C ARG A 116 20.05 37.38 -5.33
N ASN A 117 18.79 36.95 -5.40
CA ASN A 117 17.66 37.70 -5.97
C ASN A 117 16.32 37.33 -5.30
N LEU A 118 16.36 37.08 -3.98
CA LEU A 118 15.14 36.85 -3.23
C LEU A 118 14.38 38.16 -3.07
N LYS A 119 13.13 38.17 -3.53
CA LYS A 119 12.17 39.26 -3.41
C LYS A 119 10.75 38.71 -3.54
N PRO A 120 9.70 39.41 -3.07
CA PRO A 120 8.33 38.88 -3.09
C PRO A 120 7.82 38.47 -4.49
N THR A 121 8.28 39.14 -5.56
CA THR A 121 7.89 38.79 -6.94
C THR A 121 8.43 37.43 -7.40
N ASN A 122 9.48 36.93 -6.73
CA ASN A 122 10.19 35.69 -7.05
C ASN A 122 9.79 34.54 -6.11
N ILE A 123 8.67 34.71 -5.41
CA ILE A 123 8.03 33.68 -4.61
C ILE A 123 6.65 33.45 -5.23
N LEU A 124 6.43 32.30 -5.85
CA LEU A 124 5.14 31.92 -6.42
C LEU A 124 4.21 31.32 -5.37
N LEU A 125 2.92 31.60 -5.51
CA LEU A 125 1.84 31.02 -4.73
C LEU A 125 1.22 29.87 -5.53
N ILE A 126 1.45 28.62 -5.12
CA ILE A 126 0.93 27.44 -5.82
C ILE A 126 -0.51 27.14 -5.39
N GLU A 127 -0.76 27.14 -4.08
CA GLU A 127 -2.06 26.87 -3.44
C GLU A 127 -2.23 27.76 -2.21
N ARG A 128 -3.36 27.63 -1.48
CA ARG A 128 -3.79 28.56 -0.41
C ARG A 128 -2.74 28.82 0.69
N ASP A 129 -1.78 27.92 0.89
CA ASP A 129 -0.66 28.07 1.84
C ASP A 129 0.62 27.38 1.32
N SER A 130 0.86 27.38 -0.01
CA SER A 130 2.03 26.74 -0.63
C SER A 130 2.83 27.73 -1.47
N PHE A 131 4.12 27.87 -1.15
CA PHE A 131 5.05 28.83 -1.73
C PHE A 131 6.19 28.11 -2.45
N MET A 132 6.71 28.71 -3.52
CA MET A 132 7.86 28.23 -4.26
C MET A 132 8.81 29.37 -4.61
N ILE A 133 10.10 29.20 -4.30
CA ILE A 133 11.15 30.13 -4.71
C ILE A 133 11.44 29.94 -6.21
N THR A 134 11.48 31.03 -6.97
CA THR A 134 11.70 31.03 -8.42
C THR A 134 12.73 32.08 -8.85
N ASP A 135 13.02 32.14 -10.17
CA ASP A 135 13.95 33.12 -10.77
C ASP A 135 15.42 32.93 -10.35
N LEU A 136 15.91 31.70 -10.53
CA LEU A 136 17.34 31.35 -10.59
C LEU A 136 17.94 31.77 -11.96
N SER A 137 17.73 33.02 -12.38
CA SER A 137 18.16 33.48 -13.70
C SER A 137 19.66 33.28 -13.96
N LEU A 138 20.05 33.11 -15.22
CA LEU A 138 21.45 33.00 -15.66
C LEU A 138 22.35 34.13 -15.13
N GLU A 139 21.78 35.33 -14.94
CA GLU A 139 22.47 36.51 -14.41
C GLU A 139 22.79 36.39 -12.92
N THR A 140 22.02 35.56 -12.21
CA THR A 140 22.23 35.15 -10.83
C THR A 140 23.35 34.12 -10.72
N LEU A 141 23.50 33.24 -11.73
CA LEU A 141 24.54 32.21 -11.83
C LEU A 141 25.89 32.73 -12.33
N MET A 142 25.94 33.89 -12.99
CA MET A 142 27.17 34.50 -13.50
C MET A 142 27.72 35.55 -12.52
N ASN A 143 29.01 35.50 -12.19
CA ASN A 143 29.70 36.53 -11.38
C ASN A 143 30.02 37.81 -12.21
N ASP A 144 29.14 38.22 -13.10
CA ASP A 144 29.37 39.38 -13.98
C ASP A 144 28.93 40.68 -13.31
N GLU A 145 29.89 41.40 -12.72
CA GLU A 145 29.67 42.68 -12.02
C GLU A 145 28.94 43.72 -12.86
N ILE A 146 29.08 43.69 -14.20
CA ILE A 146 28.45 44.68 -15.09
C ILE A 146 26.93 44.48 -15.13
N LYS A 147 26.47 43.22 -15.20
CA LYS A 147 25.03 42.92 -15.17
C LYS A 147 24.41 43.23 -13.81
N LEU A 148 25.15 42.97 -12.73
CA LEU A 148 24.72 43.28 -11.37
C LEU A 148 24.62 44.81 -11.14
N LYS A 149 25.52 45.61 -11.72
CA LYS A 149 25.44 47.08 -11.69
C LYS A 149 24.19 47.63 -12.39
N ILE A 150 23.88 47.13 -13.60
CA ILE A 150 22.67 47.52 -14.34
C ILE A 150 21.42 47.25 -13.50
N ARG A 151 21.38 46.09 -12.83
CA ARG A 151 20.26 45.73 -11.94
C ARG A 151 20.09 46.67 -10.73
N MET A 152 21.19 47.12 -10.15
CA MET A 152 21.15 48.09 -9.05
C MET A 152 20.64 49.46 -9.50
N GLU A 153 20.96 49.88 -10.73
CA GLU A 153 20.50 51.14 -11.32
C GLU A 153 18.99 51.15 -11.60
N GLU A 154 18.36 49.99 -11.79
CA GLU A 154 16.91 49.83 -11.98
C GLU A 154 16.08 49.83 -10.68
N GLY A 155 16.71 50.05 -9.51
CA GLY A 155 15.99 50.28 -8.24
C GLY A 155 15.48 49.04 -7.51
N TYR A 156 15.90 47.82 -7.91
CA TYR A 156 15.46 46.56 -7.30
C TYR A 156 16.26 46.11 -6.05
N ASN A 157 17.03 46.99 -5.43
CA ASN A 157 17.97 46.62 -4.36
C ASN A 157 17.38 46.61 -2.94
N SER A 158 16.07 46.78 -2.77
CA SER A 158 15.43 46.95 -1.46
C SER A 158 15.64 45.77 -0.51
N TRP A 159 15.59 44.54 -1.02
CA TRP A 159 15.81 43.31 -0.25
C TRP A 159 17.26 42.84 -0.26
N MET A 160 18.17 43.52 -0.96
CA MET A 160 19.57 43.10 -1.03
C MET A 160 20.29 43.38 0.29
N ALA A 161 21.12 42.42 0.71
CA ALA A 161 21.97 42.58 1.89
C ALA A 161 22.97 43.73 1.73
N PRO A 162 23.43 44.36 2.84
CA PRO A 162 24.42 45.44 2.79
C PRO A 162 25.67 45.06 1.99
N GLU A 163 26.23 43.88 2.23
CA GLU A 163 27.43 43.39 1.55
C GLU A 163 27.19 43.07 0.06
N ALA A 164 25.95 42.73 -0.31
CA ALA A 164 25.57 42.44 -1.70
C ALA A 164 25.56 43.70 -2.57
N LEU A 165 25.48 44.90 -1.97
CA LEU A 165 25.66 46.18 -2.68
C LEU A 165 27.09 46.37 -3.19
N GLU A 166 28.05 45.73 -2.54
CA GLU A 166 29.46 45.72 -2.94
C GLU A 166 29.82 44.46 -3.76
N PHE A 167 28.80 43.78 -4.31
CA PHE A 167 28.92 42.54 -5.10
C PHE A 167 29.52 41.35 -4.32
N SER A 168 29.53 41.41 -2.99
CA SER A 168 29.92 40.29 -2.13
C SER A 168 28.69 39.49 -1.72
N PHE A 169 28.49 38.33 -2.35
CA PHE A 169 27.34 37.46 -2.06
C PHE A 169 27.76 36.21 -1.28
N THR A 170 27.02 35.92 -0.23
CA THR A 170 27.17 34.70 0.60
C THR A 170 25.81 34.06 0.85
N GLU A 171 25.78 32.87 1.43
CA GLU A 171 24.55 32.24 1.93
C GLU A 171 23.79 33.14 2.92
N LYS A 172 24.53 33.92 3.73
CA LYS A 172 23.99 34.91 4.67
C LYS A 172 23.28 36.05 3.95
N SER A 173 23.67 36.36 2.72
CA SER A 173 23.03 37.41 1.93
C SER A 173 21.60 37.02 1.52
N ASP A 174 21.37 35.75 1.17
CA ASP A 174 20.01 35.25 0.91
C ASP A 174 19.15 35.24 2.18
N VAL A 175 19.73 34.91 3.34
CA VAL A 175 19.03 34.96 4.63
C VAL A 175 18.55 36.38 4.96
N TRP A 176 19.37 37.41 4.70
CA TRP A 176 18.96 38.79 4.86
C TRP A 176 17.76 39.12 3.96
N SER A 177 17.83 38.77 2.68
CA SER A 177 16.74 39.02 1.74
C SER A 177 15.44 38.34 2.16
N LEU A 178 15.51 37.09 2.65
CA LEU A 178 14.35 36.41 3.23
C LEU A 178 13.81 37.14 4.47
N GLY A 179 14.69 37.66 5.34
CA GLY A 179 14.30 38.45 6.50
C GLY A 179 13.56 39.73 6.12
N CYS A 180 13.98 40.41 5.05
CA CYS A 180 13.28 41.57 4.51
C CYS A 180 11.87 41.21 4.01
N ILE A 181 11.73 40.06 3.35
CA ILE A 181 10.43 39.56 2.85
C ILE A 181 9.49 39.26 4.04
N VAL A 182 9.97 38.56 5.07
CA VAL A 182 9.17 38.27 6.27
C VAL A 182 8.73 39.56 6.97
N LEU A 183 9.62 40.54 7.11
CA LEU A 183 9.29 41.84 7.69
C LEU A 183 8.24 42.61 6.85
N GLU A 184 8.33 42.52 5.52
CA GLU A 184 7.33 43.10 4.63
C GLU A 184 5.96 42.41 4.76
N MET A 185 5.92 41.08 4.91
CA MET A 185 4.70 40.33 5.18
C MET A 185 4.05 40.73 6.52
N MET A 186 4.85 41.02 7.54
CA MET A 186 4.36 41.44 8.86
C MET A 186 3.85 42.89 8.89
N THR A 187 4.45 43.77 8.09
CA THR A 187 4.11 45.20 8.12
C THR A 187 2.96 45.53 7.18
N CYS A 188 2.89 44.88 6.01
CA CYS A 188 1.98 45.21 4.90
C CYS A 188 1.91 46.73 4.60
N SER A 189 2.95 47.50 4.96
CA SER A 189 3.04 48.96 4.76
C SER A 189 3.11 49.30 3.27
N THR A 190 2.90 50.57 2.89
CA THR A 190 2.94 50.97 1.48
C THR A 190 4.31 50.67 0.85
N ALA A 191 4.37 50.43 -0.47
CA ALA A 191 5.61 50.08 -1.16
C ALA A 191 6.74 51.11 -0.93
N THR A 192 6.39 52.40 -0.85
CA THR A 192 7.32 53.49 -0.53
C THR A 192 7.83 53.43 0.91
N GLU A 193 6.96 53.13 1.88
CA GLU A 193 7.34 53.00 3.29
C GLU A 193 8.21 51.77 3.52
N VAL A 194 7.88 50.63 2.91
CA VAL A 194 8.69 49.41 2.98
C VAL A 194 10.06 49.65 2.35
N THR A 195 10.11 50.24 1.16
CA THR A 195 11.39 50.53 0.50
C THR A 195 12.26 51.44 1.37
N GLN A 196 11.68 52.51 1.94
CA GLN A 196 12.40 53.40 2.84
C GLN A 196 12.87 52.67 4.10
N MET A 197 12.00 51.89 4.73
CA MET A 197 12.32 51.09 5.91
C MET A 197 13.48 50.15 5.64
N LEU A 198 13.39 49.30 4.60
CA LEU A 198 14.45 48.35 4.22
C LEU A 198 15.77 49.07 3.90
N CYS A 199 15.71 50.25 3.28
CA CYS A 199 16.91 51.07 3.05
C CYS A 199 17.56 51.55 4.35
N GLU A 200 16.79 51.97 5.34
CA GLU A 200 17.31 52.42 6.64
C GLU A 200 17.82 51.25 7.50
N LEU A 201 17.16 50.08 7.45
CA LEU A 201 17.62 48.86 8.14
C LEU A 201 19.04 48.45 7.76
N ARG A 202 19.46 48.73 6.52
CA ARG A 202 20.82 48.44 6.05
C ARG A 202 21.88 49.36 6.64
N LYS A 203 21.49 50.55 7.10
CA LYS A 203 22.41 51.58 7.58
C LYS A 203 22.56 51.56 9.10
N ASP A 204 21.48 51.29 9.81
CA ASP A 204 21.44 51.37 11.27
C ASP A 204 20.61 50.24 11.89
N ALA A 205 21.23 49.47 12.78
CA ALA A 205 20.59 48.38 13.49
C ALA A 205 19.46 48.88 14.42
N ILE A 206 19.51 50.14 14.87
CA ILE A 206 18.46 50.77 15.68
C ILE A 206 17.13 50.83 14.90
N CYS A 207 17.19 50.97 13.57
CA CYS A 207 15.98 50.97 12.74
C CYS A 207 15.20 49.66 12.86
N LEU A 208 15.89 48.51 12.98
CA LEU A 208 15.22 47.22 13.17
C LEU A 208 14.50 47.21 14.51
N GLN A 209 15.17 47.62 15.57
CA GLN A 209 14.60 47.66 16.92
C GLN A 209 13.34 48.53 16.96
N ASN A 210 13.41 49.76 16.43
CA ASN A 210 12.26 50.67 16.34
C ASN A 210 11.10 50.07 15.53
N THR A 211 11.40 49.38 14.43
CA THR A 211 10.37 48.74 13.59
C THR A 211 9.69 47.59 14.33
N LEU A 212 10.45 46.76 15.04
CA LEU A 212 9.92 45.64 15.82
C LEU A 212 9.08 46.13 17.01
N GLU A 213 9.52 47.18 17.71
CA GLU A 213 8.75 47.81 18.81
C GLU A 213 7.41 48.38 18.32
N ALA A 214 7.41 49.03 17.15
CA ALA A 214 6.19 49.55 16.52
C ALA A 214 5.21 48.43 16.12
N LEU A 215 5.71 47.24 15.76
CA LEU A 215 4.89 46.06 15.46
C LEU A 215 4.38 45.37 16.73
N GLN A 216 5.20 45.29 17.78
CA GLN A 216 4.80 44.72 19.09
C GLN A 216 3.64 45.50 19.69
N GLY A 217 3.61 46.83 19.53
CA GLY A 217 2.49 47.68 19.95
C GLY A 217 1.15 47.39 19.27
N ARG A 218 1.12 46.54 18.22
CA ARG A 218 -0.09 46.10 17.51
C ARG A 218 -0.57 44.70 17.93
N GLU A 219 0.12 44.02 18.85
CA GLU A 219 -0.19 42.67 19.38
C GLU A 219 -0.50 41.60 18.30
N SER A 220 0.08 41.73 17.10
CA SER A 220 -0.30 40.89 15.94
C SER A 220 0.56 39.64 15.73
N TYR A 221 1.76 39.58 16.34
CA TYR A 221 2.75 38.51 16.12
C TYR A 221 3.50 38.11 17.39
N SER A 222 4.01 36.88 17.42
CA SER A 222 4.69 36.29 18.58
C SER A 222 6.15 36.75 18.76
N GLU A 223 6.62 36.83 20.02
CA GLU A 223 8.02 37.15 20.34
C GLU A 223 9.05 36.21 19.69
N PRO A 224 8.79 34.90 19.57
CA PRO A 224 9.68 34.00 18.83
C PRO A 224 9.88 34.41 17.36
N LEU A 225 8.86 34.90 16.66
CA LEU A 225 9.01 35.40 15.28
C LEU A 225 9.91 36.64 15.22
N TYR A 226 9.75 37.57 16.17
CA TYR A 226 10.64 38.74 16.28
C TYR A 226 12.10 38.34 16.53
N ASN A 227 12.34 37.30 17.34
CA ASN A 227 13.68 36.77 17.57
C ASN A 227 14.32 36.17 16.31
N VAL A 228 13.53 35.47 15.47
CA VAL A 228 14.01 34.98 14.18
C VAL A 228 14.43 36.14 13.28
N LEU A 229 13.62 37.20 13.17
CA LEU A 229 13.97 38.39 12.41
C LEU A 229 15.26 39.06 12.89
N ARG A 230 15.48 39.15 14.21
CA ARG A 230 16.74 39.68 14.77
C ARG A 230 17.96 38.86 14.35
N LYS A 231 17.82 37.54 14.14
CA LYS A 231 18.92 36.68 13.67
C LYS A 231 19.15 36.77 12.15
N MET A 232 18.10 37.06 11.38
CA MET A 232 18.18 37.19 9.92
C MET A 232 18.66 38.58 9.48
N LEU A 233 18.28 39.64 10.18
CA LEU A 233 18.52 41.05 9.79
C LEU A 233 19.69 41.68 10.57
N GLN A 234 20.82 40.97 10.68
CA GLN A 234 22.08 41.53 11.19
C GLN A 234 22.88 42.19 10.06
N ILE A 235 23.29 43.45 10.28
CA ILE A 235 24.02 44.22 9.25
C ILE A 235 25.35 43.54 8.92
N CYS A 236 26.11 43.15 9.95
CA CYS A 236 27.35 42.38 9.80
C CYS A 236 27.04 40.93 9.41
N PRO A 237 27.52 40.42 8.25
CA PRO A 237 27.26 39.05 7.80
C PRO A 237 27.78 37.96 8.75
N GLU A 238 28.84 38.27 9.50
CA GLU A 238 29.46 37.35 10.47
C GLU A 238 28.53 37.06 11.66
N GLU A 239 27.76 38.07 12.10
CA GLU A 239 26.80 37.96 13.21
C GLU A 239 25.42 37.46 12.76
N ARG A 240 25.16 37.48 11.44
CA ARG A 240 23.91 36.98 10.85
C ARG A 240 23.88 35.46 10.90
N ALA A 241 22.73 34.84 11.14
CA ALA A 241 22.64 33.37 11.11
C ALA A 241 22.66 32.81 9.67
N THR A 242 23.21 31.61 9.47
CA THR A 242 22.99 30.82 8.24
C THR A 242 21.58 30.23 8.23
N ALA A 243 21.12 29.78 7.05
CA ALA A 243 19.84 29.08 6.96
C ALA A 243 19.82 27.80 7.83
N ILE A 244 20.97 27.10 7.94
CA ILE A 244 21.13 25.91 8.79
C ILE A 244 21.06 26.27 10.27
N GLU A 245 21.76 27.32 10.71
CA GLU A 245 21.73 27.78 12.11
C GLU A 245 20.32 28.24 12.55
N LEU A 246 19.53 28.79 11.62
CA LEU A 246 18.14 29.15 11.90
C LEU A 246 17.26 27.93 12.20
N LEU A 247 17.56 26.75 11.63
CA LEU A 247 16.80 25.52 11.90
C LEU A 247 16.88 25.09 13.37
N ASP A 248 17.87 25.55 14.13
CA ASP A 248 17.99 25.22 15.55
C ASP A 248 17.04 26.02 16.45
N LEU A 249 16.45 27.10 15.94
CA LEU A 249 15.51 27.92 16.69
C LEU A 249 14.17 27.18 16.88
N PRO A 250 13.62 27.10 18.11
CA PRO A 250 12.37 26.37 18.37
C PRO A 250 11.19 26.80 17.49
N TYR A 251 11.10 28.09 17.17
CA TYR A 251 10.08 28.62 16.27
C TYR A 251 10.21 28.07 14.85
N VAL A 252 11.43 28.00 14.33
CA VAL A 252 11.70 27.49 12.98
C VAL A 252 11.48 25.99 12.92
N LYS A 253 11.84 25.23 13.96
CA LYS A 253 11.51 23.79 14.06
C LYS A 253 10.01 23.56 13.90
N LYS A 254 9.18 24.36 14.57
CA LYS A 254 7.72 24.34 14.42
C LYS A 254 7.27 24.67 12.99
N CYS A 255 7.91 25.64 12.32
CA CYS A 255 7.64 25.94 10.91
C CYS A 255 7.91 24.74 9.99
N ILE A 256 9.01 24.01 10.23
CA ILE A 256 9.36 22.81 9.45
C ILE A 256 8.38 21.65 9.71
N GLU A 257 8.02 21.42 10.97
CA GLU A 257 7.01 20.40 11.35
C GLU A 257 5.65 20.65 10.67
N LEU A 258 5.22 21.92 10.58
CA LEU A 258 3.98 22.30 9.90
C LEU A 258 3.96 21.88 8.42
N ILE A 259 5.11 21.93 7.74
CA ILE A 259 5.21 21.59 6.31
C ILE A 259 5.21 20.08 6.10
N GLN A 260 5.81 19.31 7.01
CA GLN A 260 5.78 17.85 6.96
C GLN A 260 4.35 17.31 7.09
N LEU A 261 3.51 17.94 7.94
CA LEU A 261 2.10 17.59 8.08
C LEU A 261 1.30 17.89 6.80
N ILE A 262 1.53 19.04 6.15
CA ILE A 262 0.89 19.39 4.87
C ILE A 262 1.31 18.41 3.76
N SER A 263 2.53 17.87 3.82
CA SER A 263 3.04 16.89 2.85
C SER A 263 2.42 15.50 2.97
N LEU A 264 1.92 15.11 4.14
CA LEU A 264 1.23 13.82 4.34
C LEU A 264 -0.17 13.81 3.70
N GLU A 265 -0.79 14.99 3.52
CA GLU A 265 -2.13 15.13 2.93
C GLU A 265 -2.10 15.36 1.41
N GLN A 266 -0.96 15.79 0.83
CA GLN A 266 -0.82 16.02 -0.62
C GLN A 266 -0.24 14.80 -1.35
N LYS A 267 -1.10 13.97 -1.95
CA LYS A 267 -0.70 12.87 -2.85
C LYS A 267 0.25 13.36 -3.95
N LYS A 268 1.42 12.72 -4.11
CA LYS A 268 2.36 12.96 -5.22
C LYS A 268 1.66 12.59 -6.55
N ARG A 269 1.28 13.60 -7.34
CA ARG A 269 0.67 13.37 -8.68
C ARG A 269 1.73 13.28 -9.76
N LEU A 270 1.49 12.42 -10.75
CA LEU A 270 2.36 12.26 -11.90
C LEU A 270 2.31 13.50 -12.80
N PRO A 271 3.45 13.94 -13.40
CA PRO A 271 3.43 14.94 -14.47
C PRO A 271 2.52 14.51 -15.64
N PRO A 272 1.72 15.43 -16.21
CA PRO A 272 0.85 15.12 -17.33
C PRO A 272 1.65 14.64 -18.55
N GLY A 273 1.13 13.65 -19.28
CA GLY A 273 1.73 13.10 -20.50
C GLY A 273 2.71 11.93 -20.31
N ILE A 274 3.23 11.69 -19.11
CA ILE A 274 4.14 10.55 -18.83
C ILE A 274 3.46 9.19 -19.05
N THR A 275 2.16 9.10 -18.72
CA THR A 275 1.37 7.88 -18.91
C THR A 275 1.19 7.51 -20.38
N ASN A 276 1.53 8.40 -21.33
CA ASN A 276 1.43 8.09 -22.76
C ASN A 276 2.35 6.95 -23.19
N VAL A 277 3.48 6.76 -22.49
CA VAL A 277 4.41 5.64 -22.74
C VAL A 277 3.71 4.28 -22.63
N LEU A 278 2.68 4.17 -21.79
CA LEU A 278 1.92 2.94 -21.65
C LEU A 278 1.08 2.63 -22.91
N TYR A 279 0.55 3.63 -23.62
CA TYR A 279 -0.29 3.38 -24.81
C TYR A 279 0.46 2.71 -25.97
N GLU A 280 1.78 2.83 -26.02
CA GLU A 280 2.62 2.24 -27.08
C GLU A 280 3.21 0.88 -26.66
N GLY A 281 2.97 0.44 -25.42
CA GLY A 281 3.64 -0.72 -24.82
C GLY A 281 2.76 -1.92 -24.50
N GLY A 282 3.41 -3.00 -24.04
CA GLY A 282 2.76 -4.24 -23.57
C GLY A 282 2.92 -4.46 -22.06
N ILE A 283 2.90 -5.72 -21.63
CA ILE A 283 3.07 -6.11 -20.22
C ILE A 283 4.45 -5.65 -19.69
N GLU A 284 5.52 -5.89 -20.45
CA GLU A 284 6.90 -5.53 -20.09
C GLU A 284 7.04 -4.03 -19.74
N ILE A 285 6.60 -3.15 -20.65
CA ILE A 285 6.61 -1.69 -20.44
C ILE A 285 5.76 -1.29 -19.23
N SER A 286 4.66 -2.01 -18.95
CA SER A 286 3.84 -1.72 -17.78
C SER A 286 4.58 -2.03 -16.48
N LEU A 287 5.33 -3.14 -16.43
CA LEU A 287 6.12 -3.55 -15.27
C LEU A 287 7.32 -2.62 -15.07
N GLU A 288 8.05 -2.26 -16.13
CA GLU A 288 9.13 -1.28 -16.08
C GLU A 288 8.64 0.09 -15.60
N PHE A 289 7.47 0.52 -16.08
CA PHE A 289 6.85 1.78 -15.65
C PHE A 289 6.45 1.74 -14.17
N MET A 290 5.92 0.61 -13.70
CA MET A 290 5.61 0.41 -12.27
C MET A 290 6.86 0.51 -11.40
N GLU A 291 7.97 -0.09 -11.84
CA GLU A 291 9.26 -0.04 -11.12
C GLU A 291 9.83 1.39 -11.09
N PHE A 292 9.81 2.11 -12.22
CA PHE A 292 10.40 3.45 -12.31
C PHE A 292 9.59 4.53 -11.57
N TYR A 293 8.27 4.40 -11.54
CA TYR A 293 7.36 5.36 -10.89
C TYR A 293 6.69 4.77 -9.64
N ASP A 294 7.41 3.94 -8.90
CA ASP A 294 6.91 3.20 -7.73
C ASP A 294 6.43 4.12 -6.59
N GLU A 295 6.91 5.37 -6.52
CA GLU A 295 6.52 6.39 -5.54
C GLU A 295 5.16 7.06 -5.80
N PHE A 296 4.57 6.88 -6.99
CA PHE A 296 3.41 7.66 -7.43
C PHE A 296 2.16 6.79 -7.57
N GLU A 297 1.19 6.96 -6.66
CA GLU A 297 -0.08 6.22 -6.67
C GLU A 297 -0.79 6.27 -8.03
N ASP A 298 -0.87 7.44 -8.67
CA ASP A 298 -1.56 7.63 -9.96
C ASP A 298 -0.87 6.86 -11.11
N ALA A 299 0.47 6.76 -11.09
CA ALA A 299 1.22 5.97 -12.06
C ALA A 299 0.92 4.48 -11.88
N GLN A 300 0.98 4.01 -10.63
CA GLN A 300 0.71 2.61 -10.31
C GLN A 300 -0.71 2.22 -10.73
N LEU A 301 -1.70 3.07 -10.44
CA LEU A 301 -3.08 2.82 -10.86
C LEU A 301 -3.21 2.74 -12.38
N THR A 302 -2.58 3.66 -13.11
CA THR A 302 -2.61 3.69 -14.58
C THR A 302 -1.94 2.45 -15.17
N ALA A 303 -0.80 2.03 -14.62
CA ALA A 303 -0.09 0.84 -15.08
C ALA A 303 -0.88 -0.45 -14.80
N LEU A 304 -1.51 -0.57 -13.63
CA LEU A 304 -2.41 -1.69 -13.31
C LEU A 304 -3.64 -1.72 -14.23
N GLU A 305 -4.23 -0.56 -14.56
CA GLU A 305 -5.29 -0.45 -15.57
C GLU A 305 -4.83 -0.92 -16.94
N HIS A 306 -3.63 -0.52 -17.34
CA HIS A 306 -3.03 -0.95 -18.58
C HIS A 306 -2.82 -2.47 -18.62
N LEU A 307 -2.22 -3.06 -17.57
CA LEU A 307 -2.02 -4.50 -17.44
C LEU A 307 -3.33 -5.28 -17.60
N THR A 308 -4.44 -4.82 -16.99
CA THR A 308 -5.74 -5.52 -17.12
C THR A 308 -6.25 -5.71 -18.55
N LYS A 309 -5.73 -4.94 -19.53
CA LYS A 309 -6.08 -5.10 -20.95
C LYS A 309 -5.37 -6.27 -21.63
N PHE A 310 -4.23 -6.73 -21.10
CA PHE A 310 -3.41 -7.78 -21.70
C PHE A 310 -3.50 -9.11 -20.98
N ILE A 311 -3.82 -9.10 -19.68
CA ILE A 311 -3.78 -10.31 -18.85
C ILE A 311 -4.81 -11.37 -19.30
N GLY A 312 -5.88 -10.99 -19.99
CA GLY A 312 -6.85 -11.96 -20.56
C GLY A 312 -6.30 -12.84 -21.69
N ASN A 313 -5.09 -12.59 -22.18
CA ASN A 313 -4.43 -13.37 -23.23
C ASN A 313 -3.47 -14.40 -22.63
N GLN A 314 -3.34 -15.58 -23.25
CA GLN A 314 -2.41 -16.63 -22.81
C GLN A 314 -0.94 -16.17 -22.76
N ASP A 315 -0.57 -15.15 -23.55
CA ASP A 315 0.77 -14.57 -23.53
C ASP A 315 1.13 -13.93 -22.17
N ALA A 316 0.14 -13.54 -21.35
CA ALA A 316 0.38 -13.03 -20.01
C ALA A 316 1.03 -14.07 -19.08
N LEU A 317 0.83 -15.36 -19.38
CA LEU A 317 1.38 -16.46 -18.59
C LEU A 317 2.91 -16.49 -18.61
N THR A 318 3.54 -16.01 -19.68
CA THR A 318 5.01 -15.96 -19.76
C THR A 318 5.60 -14.92 -18.80
N TYR A 319 4.80 -13.95 -18.36
CA TYR A 319 5.20 -12.87 -17.46
C TYR A 319 4.72 -13.10 -16.02
N ILE A 320 4.14 -14.27 -15.68
CA ILE A 320 3.65 -14.57 -14.33
C ILE A 320 4.71 -14.29 -13.25
N SER A 321 5.94 -14.72 -13.53
CA SER A 321 7.07 -14.60 -12.61
C SER A 321 7.49 -13.15 -12.34
N ASP A 322 7.08 -12.21 -13.19
CA ASP A 322 7.36 -10.78 -13.05
C ASP A 322 6.13 -10.01 -12.55
N ILE A 323 4.93 -10.39 -13.03
CA ILE A 323 3.66 -9.76 -12.64
C ILE A 323 3.36 -9.98 -11.16
N ILE A 324 3.43 -11.23 -10.67
CA ILE A 324 3.08 -11.56 -9.28
C ILE A 324 3.94 -10.73 -8.31
N PRO A 325 5.27 -10.72 -8.44
CA PRO A 325 6.14 -9.88 -7.59
C PRO A 325 5.92 -8.38 -7.74
N GLY A 326 5.82 -7.88 -8.98
CA GLY A 326 5.67 -6.46 -9.26
C GLY A 326 4.40 -5.89 -8.67
N VAL A 327 3.27 -6.57 -8.90
CA VAL A 327 1.97 -6.16 -8.36
C VAL A 327 1.92 -6.30 -6.83
N SER A 328 2.50 -7.37 -6.27
CA SER A 328 2.56 -7.56 -4.81
C SER A 328 3.34 -6.43 -4.12
N ASN A 329 4.48 -6.02 -4.69
CA ASN A 329 5.26 -4.89 -4.19
C ASN A 329 4.50 -3.57 -4.28
N THR A 330 3.82 -3.31 -5.41
CA THR A 330 2.98 -2.11 -5.58
C THR A 330 1.84 -2.08 -4.57
N MET A 331 1.14 -3.19 -4.36
CA MET A 331 0.07 -3.29 -3.36
C MET A 331 0.60 -3.07 -1.93
N LYS A 332 1.78 -3.60 -1.62
CA LYS A 332 2.40 -3.45 -0.29
C LYS A 332 2.85 -2.01 -0.03
N LYS A 333 3.47 -1.37 -1.02
CA LYS A 333 3.96 0.01 -0.92
C LYS A 333 2.83 1.01 -0.76
N HIS A 334 1.71 0.79 -1.45
CA HIS A 334 0.53 1.66 -1.45
C HIS A 334 -0.64 1.06 -0.70
N ILE A 335 -0.39 0.38 0.41
CA ILE A 335 -1.41 -0.36 1.17
C ILE A 335 -2.56 0.55 1.66
N SER A 336 -2.31 1.85 1.84
CA SER A 336 -3.33 2.84 2.22
C SER A 336 -4.34 3.18 1.11
N CYS A 337 -4.05 2.83 -0.15
CA CYS A 337 -4.86 3.20 -1.32
C CYS A 337 -5.78 2.06 -1.77
N VAL A 338 -7.03 2.06 -1.30
CA VAL A 338 -8.04 1.00 -1.58
C VAL A 338 -8.26 0.78 -3.08
N GLU A 339 -8.33 1.84 -3.88
CA GLU A 339 -8.57 1.74 -5.33
C GLU A 339 -7.42 0.98 -6.03
N LEU A 340 -6.18 1.29 -5.66
CA LEU A 340 -4.99 0.60 -6.15
C LEU A 340 -4.99 -0.87 -5.70
N LEU A 341 -5.34 -1.16 -4.45
CA LEU A 341 -5.45 -2.52 -3.94
C LEU A 341 -6.48 -3.35 -4.72
N LEU A 342 -7.68 -2.80 -4.98
CA LEU A 342 -8.72 -3.47 -5.76
C LEU A 342 -8.25 -3.75 -7.19
N LYS A 343 -7.52 -2.80 -7.79
CA LYS A 343 -6.95 -2.98 -9.12
C LYS A 343 -5.85 -4.03 -9.16
N GLY A 344 -4.99 -4.05 -8.15
CA GLY A 344 -3.99 -5.10 -7.95
C GLY A 344 -4.63 -6.48 -7.81
N TYR A 345 -5.66 -6.62 -6.97
CA TYR A 345 -6.41 -7.88 -6.83
C TYR A 345 -7.01 -8.36 -8.14
N LYS A 346 -7.58 -7.47 -8.95
CA LYS A 346 -8.14 -7.82 -10.25
C LYS A 346 -7.07 -8.41 -11.18
N VAL A 347 -5.87 -7.82 -11.21
CA VAL A 347 -4.73 -8.35 -11.97
C VAL A 347 -4.35 -9.74 -11.45
N MET A 348 -4.14 -9.87 -10.13
CA MET A 348 -3.68 -11.11 -9.51
C MET A 348 -4.66 -12.26 -9.69
N PHE A 349 -5.97 -11.99 -9.56
CA PHE A 349 -7.00 -12.98 -9.77
C PHE A 349 -6.98 -13.55 -11.19
N GLU A 350 -6.90 -12.69 -12.20
CA GLU A 350 -6.91 -13.11 -13.60
C GLU A 350 -5.67 -13.98 -13.91
N VAL A 351 -4.49 -13.53 -13.47
CA VAL A 351 -3.22 -14.25 -13.66
C VAL A 351 -3.26 -15.62 -12.97
N ILE A 352 -3.64 -15.67 -11.69
CA ILE A 352 -3.62 -16.89 -10.88
C ILE A 352 -4.69 -17.88 -11.36
N SER A 353 -5.87 -17.38 -11.75
CA SER A 353 -6.94 -18.22 -12.31
C SER A 353 -6.48 -18.97 -13.55
N GLN A 354 -5.84 -18.27 -14.50
CA GLN A 354 -5.34 -18.89 -15.72
C GLN A 354 -4.18 -19.88 -15.45
N ALA A 355 -3.28 -19.54 -14.52
CA ALA A 355 -2.17 -20.42 -14.13
C ALA A 355 -2.69 -21.75 -13.55
N LEU A 356 -3.68 -21.69 -12.65
CA LEU A 356 -4.31 -22.87 -12.05
C LEU A 356 -5.06 -23.70 -13.09
N GLN A 357 -5.83 -23.07 -13.98
CA GLN A 357 -6.60 -23.77 -15.01
C GLN A 357 -5.71 -24.59 -15.97
N LEU A 358 -4.51 -24.08 -16.27
CA LEU A 358 -3.56 -24.75 -17.17
C LEU A 358 -2.57 -25.66 -16.43
N SER A 359 -2.58 -25.66 -15.09
CA SER A 359 -1.64 -26.40 -14.25
C SER A 359 -0.17 -26.10 -14.60
N LEU A 360 0.13 -24.82 -14.85
CA LEU A 360 1.48 -24.33 -15.19
C LEU A 360 1.98 -23.37 -14.10
N TYR A 361 3.31 -23.17 -14.05
CA TYR A 361 3.96 -22.15 -13.22
C TYR A 361 3.69 -22.27 -11.71
N GLU A 362 3.57 -23.50 -11.20
CA GLU A 362 3.33 -23.78 -9.77
C GLU A 362 4.32 -23.08 -8.81
N GLU A 363 5.56 -22.85 -9.25
CA GLU A 363 6.56 -22.17 -8.43
C GLU A 363 6.26 -20.69 -8.23
N ALA A 364 5.73 -20.03 -9.26
CA ALA A 364 5.40 -18.62 -9.19
C ALA A 364 4.14 -18.34 -8.35
N LEU A 365 3.26 -19.34 -8.20
CA LEU A 365 2.12 -19.26 -7.28
C LEU A 365 2.54 -19.30 -5.80
N ASN A 366 3.73 -19.83 -5.50
CA ASN A 366 4.30 -19.84 -4.16
C ASN A 366 5.15 -18.58 -3.88
N ASP A 367 4.57 -17.40 -4.11
CA ASP A 367 5.24 -16.13 -3.82
C ASP A 367 4.94 -15.65 -2.39
N GLU A 368 5.97 -15.60 -1.53
CA GLU A 368 5.83 -15.19 -0.13
C GLU A 368 5.45 -13.70 0.02
N ARG A 369 5.79 -12.84 -0.96
CA ARG A 369 5.46 -11.41 -0.93
C ARG A 369 3.96 -11.22 -1.14
N LEU A 370 3.38 -11.99 -2.06
CA LEU A 370 1.93 -12.02 -2.28
C LEU A 370 1.18 -12.44 -1.02
N ILE A 371 1.59 -13.55 -0.41
CA ILE A 371 0.96 -14.03 0.83
C ILE A 371 1.07 -12.97 1.93
N SER A 372 2.27 -12.40 2.11
CA SER A 372 2.52 -11.35 3.10
C SER A 372 1.62 -10.14 2.90
N VAL A 373 1.46 -9.64 1.66
CA VAL A 373 0.64 -8.44 1.41
C VAL A 373 -0.85 -8.71 1.61
N ILE A 374 -1.35 -9.89 1.22
CA ILE A 374 -2.76 -10.24 1.44
C ILE A 374 -3.05 -10.32 2.95
N VAL A 375 -2.18 -10.95 3.74
CA VAL A 375 -2.33 -11.03 5.20
C VAL A 375 -2.32 -9.64 5.83
N GLU A 376 -1.43 -8.75 5.37
CA GLU A 376 -1.36 -7.37 5.85
C GLU A 376 -2.64 -6.57 5.50
N ILE A 377 -3.19 -6.77 4.31
CA ILE A 377 -4.47 -6.16 3.88
C ILE A 377 -5.63 -6.68 4.73
N VAL A 378 -5.73 -7.99 4.97
CA VAL A 378 -6.79 -8.58 5.81
C VAL A 378 -6.74 -8.01 7.24
N ARG A 379 -5.53 -7.84 7.80
CA ARG A 379 -5.33 -7.24 9.13
C ARG A 379 -5.74 -5.77 9.17
N THR A 380 -5.37 -5.01 8.13
CA THR A 380 -5.59 -3.56 8.07
C THR A 380 -7.07 -3.22 7.79
N TYR A 381 -7.73 -4.01 6.95
CA TYR A 381 -9.04 -3.72 6.38
C TYR A 381 -10.12 -4.73 6.82
N LEU A 382 -10.13 -5.13 8.10
CA LEU A 382 -11.07 -6.11 8.65
C LEU A 382 -12.56 -5.70 8.51
N HIS A 383 -12.88 -4.44 8.23
CA HIS A 383 -14.25 -3.97 8.04
C HIS A 383 -14.60 -3.65 6.58
N HIS A 384 -13.67 -3.88 5.63
CA HIS A 384 -13.89 -3.57 4.21
C HIS A 384 -14.27 -4.83 3.43
N GLU A 385 -15.57 -5.10 3.27
CA GLU A 385 -16.12 -6.33 2.69
C GLU A 385 -15.51 -6.70 1.33
N GLU A 386 -15.40 -5.72 0.40
CA GLU A 386 -14.90 -6.00 -0.95
C GLU A 386 -13.44 -6.47 -0.97
N LEU A 387 -12.55 -5.79 -0.24
CA LEU A 387 -11.14 -6.18 -0.12
C LEU A 387 -11.00 -7.56 0.55
N LEU A 388 -11.79 -7.84 1.58
CA LEU A 388 -11.78 -9.15 2.23
C LEU A 388 -12.27 -10.25 1.29
N SER A 389 -13.29 -9.98 0.46
CA SER A 389 -13.77 -10.93 -0.54
C SER A 389 -12.67 -11.29 -1.54
N TRP A 390 -11.95 -10.30 -2.06
CA TRP A 390 -10.80 -10.53 -2.94
C TRP A 390 -9.67 -11.27 -2.22
N SER A 391 -9.32 -10.84 -1.02
CA SER A 391 -8.25 -11.44 -0.21
C SER A 391 -8.50 -12.93 0.04
N CYS A 392 -9.68 -13.27 0.57
CA CYS A 392 -10.02 -14.66 0.91
C CYS A 392 -10.17 -15.53 -0.33
N CYS A 393 -10.70 -14.97 -1.43
CA CYS A 393 -10.81 -15.70 -2.69
C CYS A 393 -9.42 -16.05 -3.26
N LEU A 394 -8.49 -15.09 -3.25
CA LEU A 394 -7.14 -15.33 -3.75
C LEU A 394 -6.37 -16.30 -2.86
N LEU A 395 -6.49 -16.19 -1.53
CA LEU A 395 -5.91 -17.16 -0.59
C LEU A 395 -6.47 -18.57 -0.84
N MET A 396 -7.78 -18.69 -1.11
CA MET A 396 -8.40 -19.98 -1.42
C MET A 396 -7.82 -20.58 -2.71
N MET A 397 -7.68 -19.77 -3.75
CA MET A 397 -7.06 -20.20 -5.01
C MET A 397 -5.61 -20.66 -4.80
N LEU A 398 -4.82 -19.90 -4.04
CA LEU A 398 -3.43 -20.25 -3.72
C LEU A 398 -3.34 -21.54 -2.89
N SER A 399 -4.31 -21.79 -2.01
CA SER A 399 -4.34 -23.01 -1.18
C SER A 399 -4.56 -24.31 -1.99
N ALA A 400 -4.97 -24.22 -3.25
CA ALA A 400 -5.06 -25.37 -4.15
C ALA A 400 -3.68 -25.86 -4.65
N ASN A 401 -2.62 -25.04 -4.51
CA ASN A 401 -1.26 -25.44 -4.85
C ASN A 401 -0.49 -25.94 -3.61
N ASP A 402 0.13 -27.12 -3.70
CA ASP A 402 0.81 -27.76 -2.57
C ASP A 402 1.93 -26.93 -1.94
N LYS A 403 2.72 -26.21 -2.74
CA LYS A 403 3.82 -25.37 -2.24
C LYS A 403 3.26 -24.10 -1.58
N ALA A 404 2.31 -23.44 -2.23
CA ALA A 404 1.67 -22.24 -1.69
C ALA A 404 0.88 -22.54 -0.41
N ALA A 405 0.12 -23.64 -0.35
CA ALA A 405 -0.59 -24.08 0.86
C ALA A 405 0.35 -24.31 2.05
N ALA A 406 1.56 -24.84 1.81
CA ALA A 406 2.58 -24.99 2.85
C ALA A 406 3.12 -23.64 3.35
N SER A 407 3.21 -22.63 2.48
CA SER A 407 3.62 -21.27 2.85
C SER A 407 2.50 -20.51 3.57
N LEU A 408 1.25 -20.67 3.15
CA LEU A 408 0.07 -20.13 3.82
C LEU A 408 -0.03 -20.60 5.27
N GLY A 409 0.24 -21.88 5.52
CA GLY A 409 0.25 -22.47 6.86
C GLY A 409 1.27 -21.84 7.82
N LYS A 410 2.36 -21.25 7.30
CA LYS A 410 3.41 -20.58 8.09
C LYS A 410 3.15 -19.07 8.30
N ALA A 411 2.26 -18.46 7.52
CA ALA A 411 2.10 -17.01 7.43
C ALA A 411 0.93 -16.45 8.27
N ASP A 412 0.55 -17.11 9.37
CA ASP A 412 -0.58 -16.76 10.25
C ASP A 412 -1.96 -16.65 9.54
N VAL A 413 -2.09 -17.16 8.30
CA VAL A 413 -3.30 -17.02 7.47
C VAL A 413 -4.52 -17.59 8.17
N VAL A 414 -4.36 -18.73 8.84
CA VAL A 414 -5.43 -19.40 9.59
C VAL A 414 -6.06 -18.48 10.63
N LEU A 415 -5.24 -17.78 11.42
CA LEU A 415 -5.73 -16.90 12.47
C LEU A 415 -6.52 -15.71 11.89
N GLU A 416 -6.03 -15.10 10.81
CA GLU A 416 -6.71 -13.97 10.18
C GLU A 416 -8.02 -14.40 9.50
N VAL A 417 -8.04 -15.56 8.84
CA VAL A 417 -9.25 -16.14 8.24
C VAL A 417 -10.32 -16.47 9.29
N LEU A 418 -9.92 -16.98 10.46
CA LEU A 418 -10.85 -17.20 11.57
C LEU A 418 -11.46 -15.90 12.10
N LYS A 419 -10.70 -14.80 12.18
CA LYS A 419 -11.24 -13.49 12.54
C LYS A 419 -12.26 -13.00 11.51
N VAL A 420 -11.99 -13.18 10.22
CA VAL A 420 -12.93 -12.85 9.13
C VAL A 420 -14.21 -13.67 9.25
N LEU A 421 -14.12 -14.99 9.47
CA LEU A 421 -15.28 -15.86 9.68
C LEU A 421 -16.12 -15.44 10.89
N HIS A 422 -15.48 -15.06 11.99
CA HIS A 422 -16.19 -14.61 13.18
C HIS A 422 -16.97 -13.31 12.91
N HIS A 423 -16.33 -12.32 12.26
CA HIS A 423 -16.95 -11.03 11.97
C HIS A 423 -18.04 -11.13 10.89
N PHE A 424 -17.80 -11.91 9.83
CA PHE A 424 -18.69 -12.04 8.66
C PHE A 424 -19.38 -13.40 8.60
N SER A 425 -19.75 -13.96 9.75
CA SER A 425 -20.39 -15.28 9.83
C SER A 425 -21.72 -15.38 9.05
N ALA A 426 -22.37 -14.25 8.73
CA ALA A 426 -23.59 -14.22 7.90
C ALA A 426 -23.32 -14.14 6.39
N ASP A 427 -22.11 -13.76 5.96
CA ASP A 427 -21.80 -13.59 4.55
C ASP A 427 -21.40 -14.92 3.93
N ARG A 428 -22.27 -15.45 3.08
CA ARG A 428 -22.07 -16.72 2.37
C ARG A 428 -20.75 -16.75 1.57
N ARG A 429 -20.40 -15.68 0.84
CA ARG A 429 -19.24 -15.67 -0.06
C ARG A 429 -17.94 -15.71 0.74
N LEU A 430 -17.86 -14.90 1.79
CA LEU A 430 -16.71 -14.91 2.70
C LEU A 430 -16.58 -16.24 3.42
N CYS A 431 -17.69 -16.82 3.88
CA CYS A 431 -17.70 -18.14 4.51
C CYS A 431 -17.12 -19.22 3.56
N LEU A 432 -17.57 -19.26 2.32
CA LEU A 432 -17.04 -20.21 1.33
C LEU A 432 -15.54 -20.02 1.11
N SER A 433 -15.10 -18.80 0.82
CA SER A 433 -13.67 -18.53 0.59
C SER A 433 -12.82 -18.91 1.80
N CYS A 434 -13.24 -18.52 3.00
CA CYS A 434 -12.51 -18.80 4.24
C CYS A 434 -12.45 -20.30 4.59
N LEU A 435 -13.57 -21.02 4.47
CA LEU A 435 -13.61 -22.47 4.70
C LEU A 435 -12.74 -23.20 3.67
N GLY A 436 -12.71 -22.73 2.42
CA GLY A 436 -11.84 -23.24 1.38
C GLY A 436 -10.35 -23.07 1.71
N VAL A 437 -9.96 -21.90 2.24
CA VAL A 437 -8.60 -21.66 2.73
C VAL A 437 -8.26 -22.62 3.87
N LEU A 438 -9.14 -22.77 4.86
CA LEU A 438 -8.91 -23.67 6.00
C LEU A 438 -8.74 -25.12 5.54
N TRP A 439 -9.57 -25.58 4.62
CA TRP A 439 -9.43 -26.89 4.00
C TRP A 439 -8.10 -27.04 3.26
N GLY A 440 -7.77 -26.13 2.34
CA GLY A 440 -6.55 -26.24 1.53
C GLY A 440 -5.27 -26.23 2.37
N ILE A 441 -5.24 -25.47 3.47
CA ILE A 441 -4.12 -25.48 4.41
C ILE A 441 -4.11 -26.79 5.23
N ALA A 442 -5.24 -27.24 5.75
CA ALA A 442 -5.31 -28.40 6.65
C ALA A 442 -5.15 -29.75 5.93
N ALA A 443 -5.56 -29.84 4.66
CA ALA A 443 -5.38 -31.02 3.82
C ALA A 443 -3.92 -31.24 3.40
N ASN A 444 -3.05 -30.23 3.56
CA ASN A 444 -1.66 -30.32 3.16
C ASN A 444 -0.80 -30.95 4.27
N ASP A 445 -0.23 -32.14 3.99
CA ASP A 445 0.58 -32.92 4.94
C ASP A 445 1.87 -32.23 5.40
N ARG A 446 2.32 -31.16 4.72
CA ARG A 446 3.50 -30.38 5.14
C ARG A 446 3.20 -29.39 6.26
N ASN A 447 1.92 -29.08 6.48
CA ASN A 447 1.50 -28.17 7.54
C ASN A 447 1.33 -28.91 8.86
N ILE A 448 1.66 -28.24 9.97
CA ILE A 448 1.41 -28.73 11.34
C ILE A 448 0.64 -27.63 12.06
N LEU A 449 -0.68 -27.78 12.13
CA LEU A 449 -1.58 -26.69 12.53
C LEU A 449 -1.88 -26.59 14.03
N LYS A 450 -1.37 -27.51 14.87
CA LYS A 450 -1.81 -27.69 16.27
C LYS A 450 -1.83 -26.44 17.17
N VAL A 451 -1.04 -25.41 16.89
CA VAL A 451 -0.97 -24.19 17.74
C VAL A 451 -1.78 -23.03 17.16
N SER A 452 -2.00 -22.96 15.85
CA SER A 452 -2.56 -21.78 15.16
C SER A 452 -4.07 -21.86 14.90
N VAL A 453 -4.73 -22.94 15.31
CA VAL A 453 -6.16 -23.24 15.05
C VAL A 453 -7.04 -23.15 16.30
N GLU A 454 -6.60 -22.48 17.37
CA GLU A 454 -7.43 -22.33 18.57
C GLU A 454 -8.79 -21.69 18.22
N GLY A 455 -9.88 -22.36 18.59
CA GLY A 455 -11.24 -21.92 18.26
C GLY A 455 -11.71 -22.19 16.82
N ALA A 456 -10.87 -22.78 15.95
CA ALA A 456 -11.24 -23.07 14.56
C ALA A 456 -12.44 -24.02 14.46
N VAL A 457 -12.41 -25.13 15.20
CA VAL A 457 -13.49 -26.13 15.21
C VAL A 457 -14.82 -25.50 15.62
N ASN A 458 -14.84 -24.75 16.72
CA ASN A 458 -16.05 -24.08 17.20
C ASN A 458 -16.56 -23.06 16.16
N THR A 459 -15.66 -22.27 15.57
CA THR A 459 -16.02 -21.30 14.52
C THR A 459 -16.66 -22.00 13.33
N ILE A 460 -16.09 -23.12 12.86
CA ILE A 460 -16.67 -23.87 11.72
C ILE A 460 -18.04 -24.43 12.08
N CYS A 461 -18.21 -25.00 13.28
CA CYS A 461 -19.51 -25.48 13.76
C CYS A 461 -20.56 -24.36 13.81
N ASP A 462 -20.22 -23.18 14.35
CA ASP A 462 -21.11 -22.02 14.41
C ASP A 462 -21.56 -21.58 12.99
N ILE A 463 -20.63 -21.60 12.02
CA ILE A 463 -20.94 -21.31 10.61
C ILE A 463 -21.87 -22.36 10.01
N MET A 464 -21.63 -23.65 10.29
CA MET A 464 -22.50 -24.74 9.83
C MET A 464 -23.91 -24.62 10.39
N GLU A 465 -24.06 -24.29 11.68
CA GLU A 465 -25.38 -24.08 12.29
C GLU A 465 -26.11 -22.89 11.65
N LYS A 466 -25.39 -21.79 11.42
CA LYS A 466 -25.96 -20.58 10.83
C LYS A 466 -26.37 -20.75 9.36
N HIS A 467 -25.58 -21.50 8.59
CA HIS A 467 -25.81 -21.78 7.17
C HIS A 467 -26.30 -23.20 6.93
N PHE A 468 -27.01 -23.80 7.89
CA PHE A 468 -27.38 -25.22 7.83
C PHE A 468 -28.25 -25.59 6.62
N HIS A 469 -28.90 -24.62 5.97
CA HIS A 469 -29.69 -24.82 4.76
C HIS A 469 -28.89 -24.65 3.45
N ASP A 470 -27.67 -24.13 3.52
CA ASP A 470 -26.80 -23.93 2.36
C ASP A 470 -25.87 -25.13 2.21
N GLY A 471 -26.18 -25.98 1.22
CA GLY A 471 -25.41 -27.21 0.99
C GLY A 471 -23.95 -26.96 0.61
N ASP A 472 -23.61 -25.84 -0.04
CA ASP A 472 -22.23 -25.55 -0.47
C ASP A 472 -21.37 -25.15 0.73
N VAL A 473 -21.92 -24.30 1.63
CA VAL A 473 -21.22 -23.88 2.85
C VAL A 473 -21.01 -25.08 3.78
N VAL A 474 -22.04 -25.90 3.98
CA VAL A 474 -21.97 -27.09 4.84
C VAL A 474 -20.99 -28.12 4.27
N GLU A 475 -20.98 -28.33 2.95
CA GLU A 475 -20.04 -29.24 2.29
C GLU A 475 -18.58 -28.83 2.52
N LEU A 476 -18.27 -27.54 2.33
CA LEU A 476 -16.91 -27.03 2.52
C LEU A 476 -16.50 -26.97 4.00
N ALA A 477 -17.45 -26.76 4.90
CA ALA A 477 -17.22 -26.88 6.33
C ALA A 477 -16.88 -28.34 6.73
N CYS A 478 -17.55 -29.32 6.14
CA CYS A 478 -17.19 -30.73 6.32
C CYS A 478 -15.76 -31.01 5.82
N CYS A 479 -15.35 -30.44 4.68
CA CYS A 479 -13.95 -30.54 4.21
C CYS A 479 -12.99 -29.97 5.27
N ALA A 480 -13.22 -28.74 5.73
CA ALA A 480 -12.36 -28.09 6.71
C ALA A 480 -12.26 -28.90 8.01
N LEU A 481 -13.37 -29.43 8.53
CA LEU A 481 -13.38 -30.32 9.71
C LEU A 481 -12.62 -31.62 9.47
N TRP A 482 -12.75 -32.23 8.30
CA TRP A 482 -11.97 -33.41 7.93
C TRP A 482 -10.47 -33.11 7.92
N GLY A 483 -10.05 -32.00 7.29
CA GLY A 483 -8.66 -31.56 7.30
C GLY A 483 -8.12 -31.33 8.71
N LEU A 484 -8.87 -30.63 9.57
CA LEU A 484 -8.49 -30.43 10.98
C LEU A 484 -8.41 -31.75 11.75
N CYS A 485 -9.26 -32.72 11.43
CA CYS A 485 -9.21 -34.06 12.01
C CYS A 485 -7.91 -34.78 11.63
N LEU A 486 -7.50 -34.73 10.36
CA LEU A 486 -6.24 -35.32 9.89
C LEU A 486 -5.02 -34.70 10.59
N GLN A 487 -5.07 -33.40 10.86
CA GLN A 487 -4.03 -32.65 11.56
C GLN A 487 -4.07 -32.86 13.10
N GLY A 488 -5.00 -33.66 13.62
CA GLY A 488 -5.15 -33.90 15.06
C GLY A 488 -5.44 -32.63 15.85
N CYS A 489 -6.24 -31.72 15.27
CA CYS A 489 -6.60 -30.42 15.83
C CYS A 489 -7.98 -30.40 16.52
N ILE A 490 -8.68 -31.54 16.56
CA ILE A 490 -9.97 -31.69 17.24
C ILE A 490 -9.72 -32.39 18.58
N ASP A 491 -10.05 -31.70 19.67
CA ASP A 491 -9.92 -32.24 21.02
C ASP A 491 -11.04 -33.24 21.33
N GLU A 492 -10.76 -34.18 22.23
CA GLU A 492 -11.73 -35.19 22.68
C GLU A 492 -13.05 -34.58 23.20
N LYS A 493 -12.96 -33.42 23.87
CA LYS A 493 -14.13 -32.68 24.38
C LYS A 493 -15.03 -32.13 23.27
N GLN A 494 -14.48 -31.93 22.07
CA GLN A 494 -15.20 -31.39 20.92
C GLN A 494 -15.77 -32.51 20.04
N CYS A 495 -15.22 -33.73 20.10
CA CYS A 495 -15.62 -34.85 19.26
C CYS A 495 -17.13 -35.13 19.29
N GLU A 496 -17.76 -35.08 20.47
CA GLU A 496 -19.21 -35.31 20.59
C GLU A 496 -20.03 -34.30 19.78
N ALA A 497 -19.74 -33.00 19.95
CA ALA A 497 -20.44 -31.93 19.26
C ALA A 497 -20.20 -31.98 17.74
N VAL A 498 -18.95 -32.14 17.31
CA VAL A 498 -18.61 -32.24 15.88
C VAL A 498 -19.28 -33.46 15.24
N THR A 499 -19.31 -34.61 15.93
CA THR A 499 -19.99 -35.82 15.46
C THR A 499 -21.48 -35.57 15.23
N LEU A 500 -22.13 -34.88 16.18
CA LEU A 500 -23.54 -34.51 16.09
C LEU A 500 -23.81 -33.64 14.86
N THR A 501 -23.01 -32.58 14.67
CA THR A 501 -23.15 -31.66 13.54
C THR A 501 -22.96 -32.39 12.20
N LEU A 502 -21.94 -33.24 12.08
CA LEU A 502 -21.68 -34.00 10.84
C LEU A 502 -22.82 -34.96 10.49
N LEU A 503 -23.38 -35.67 11.47
CA LEU A 503 -24.52 -36.56 11.25
C LEU A 503 -25.77 -35.78 10.80
N GLN A 504 -26.05 -34.64 11.42
CA GLN A 504 -27.16 -33.75 11.02
C GLN A 504 -26.96 -33.22 9.59
N SER A 505 -25.72 -32.85 9.23
CA SER A 505 -25.38 -32.41 7.88
C SER A 505 -25.63 -33.50 6.83
N ILE A 506 -25.22 -34.75 7.11
CA ILE A 506 -25.48 -35.90 6.23
C ILE A 506 -26.99 -36.13 6.10
N GLU A 507 -27.73 -36.14 7.21
CA GLU A 507 -29.18 -36.37 7.20
C GLU A 507 -29.89 -35.31 6.34
N ARG A 508 -29.56 -34.04 6.53
CA ARG A 508 -30.21 -32.90 5.87
C ARG A 508 -29.86 -32.83 4.38
N HIS A 509 -28.59 -33.03 4.04
CA HIS A 509 -28.05 -32.86 2.69
C HIS A 509 -27.68 -34.19 2.03
N SER A 510 -28.41 -35.24 2.37
CA SER A 510 -28.16 -36.63 1.95
C SER A 510 -28.08 -36.87 0.45
N ARG A 511 -28.55 -35.95 -0.40
CA ARG A 511 -28.44 -36.03 -1.87
C ARG A 511 -27.14 -35.46 -2.44
N ARG A 512 -26.27 -34.85 -1.62
CA ARG A 512 -25.00 -34.27 -2.06
C ARG A 512 -23.84 -35.26 -1.82
N PRO A 513 -23.31 -35.93 -2.85
CA PRO A 513 -22.34 -37.00 -2.66
C PRO A 513 -21.02 -36.51 -2.05
N LEU A 514 -20.52 -35.34 -2.47
CA LEU A 514 -19.28 -34.76 -1.93
C LEU A 514 -19.39 -34.44 -0.43
N LEU A 515 -20.52 -33.86 0.00
CA LEU A 515 -20.80 -33.62 1.42
C LEU A 515 -20.82 -34.92 2.21
N VAL A 516 -21.50 -35.96 1.70
CA VAL A 516 -21.55 -37.28 2.35
C VAL A 516 -20.15 -37.89 2.47
N ASN A 517 -19.32 -37.80 1.44
CA ASN A 517 -17.93 -38.27 1.46
C ASN A 517 -17.12 -37.58 2.55
N ASN A 518 -17.06 -36.25 2.50
CA ASN A 518 -16.24 -35.45 3.41
C ASN A 518 -16.68 -35.61 4.87
N ALA A 519 -18.00 -35.63 5.12
CA ALA A 519 -18.53 -35.84 6.46
C ALA A 519 -18.25 -37.28 6.96
N SER A 520 -18.35 -38.30 6.10
CA SER A 520 -18.05 -39.69 6.47
C SER A 520 -16.57 -39.89 6.80
N LEU A 521 -15.68 -39.26 6.03
CA LEU A 521 -14.24 -39.28 6.28
C LEU A 521 -13.85 -38.54 7.56
N ALA A 522 -14.49 -37.39 7.84
CA ALA A 522 -14.34 -36.70 9.11
C ALA A 522 -14.78 -37.58 10.30
N LEU A 523 -15.96 -38.22 10.21
CA LEU A 523 -16.46 -39.14 11.24
C LEU A 523 -15.53 -40.34 11.46
N ALA A 524 -15.01 -40.93 10.37
CA ALA A 524 -14.03 -42.03 10.44
C ALA A 524 -12.74 -41.59 11.15
N GLY A 525 -12.26 -40.37 10.87
CA GLY A 525 -11.12 -39.80 11.59
C GLY A 525 -11.40 -39.59 13.08
N LEU A 526 -12.56 -39.05 13.44
CA LEU A 526 -12.97 -38.83 14.83
C LEU A 526 -13.08 -40.14 15.63
N LEU A 527 -13.55 -41.23 15.00
CA LEU A 527 -13.61 -42.55 15.61
C LEU A 527 -12.24 -43.11 16.01
N ARG A 528 -11.16 -42.67 15.36
CA ARG A 528 -9.78 -43.03 15.75
C ARG A 528 -9.28 -42.22 16.95
N ILE A 529 -9.93 -41.10 17.26
CA ILE A 529 -9.54 -40.16 18.32
C ILE A 529 -10.35 -40.38 19.59
N SER A 530 -11.66 -40.62 19.49
CA SER A 530 -12.55 -40.68 20.67
C SER A 530 -13.65 -41.73 20.56
N GLU A 531 -13.80 -42.53 21.63
CA GLU A 531 -14.93 -43.45 21.81
C GLU A 531 -16.29 -42.71 21.91
N MET A 532 -16.28 -41.44 22.31
CA MET A 532 -17.49 -40.61 22.38
C MET A 532 -18.16 -40.45 21.02
N THR A 533 -17.38 -40.45 19.94
CA THR A 533 -17.91 -40.44 18.57
C THR A 533 -18.70 -41.72 18.26
N ALA A 534 -18.18 -42.89 18.65
CA ALA A 534 -18.88 -44.16 18.46
C ALA A 534 -20.20 -44.18 19.25
N LEU A 535 -20.17 -43.77 20.52
CA LEU A 535 -21.37 -43.64 21.35
C LEU A 535 -22.38 -42.67 20.75
N ARG A 536 -21.93 -41.56 20.18
CA ARG A 536 -22.82 -40.57 19.55
C ARG A 536 -23.46 -41.08 18.26
N ILE A 537 -22.77 -41.89 17.48
CA ILE A 537 -23.32 -42.49 16.24
C ILE A 537 -24.42 -43.51 16.55
N ILE A 538 -24.24 -44.31 17.60
CA ILE A 538 -25.19 -45.38 17.95
C ILE A 538 -26.42 -44.87 18.71
N VAL A 539 -26.28 -43.79 19.49
CA VAL A 539 -27.41 -43.19 20.21
C VAL A 539 -28.31 -42.41 19.22
N PRO A 540 -29.63 -42.67 19.20
CA PRO A 540 -30.55 -41.92 18.35
C PRO A 540 -30.51 -40.42 18.62
N MET A 541 -30.42 -39.63 17.54
CA MET A 541 -30.80 -38.22 17.56
C MET A 541 -32.33 -38.13 17.67
N GLU A 542 -32.91 -36.95 17.89
CA GLU A 542 -34.36 -36.74 18.20
C GLU A 542 -35.36 -37.62 17.41
N ARG A 543 -35.00 -38.17 16.23
CA ARG A 543 -35.81 -39.14 15.46
C ARG A 543 -35.08 -40.34 14.83
N ILE A 544 -33.77 -40.30 14.55
CA ILE A 544 -33.05 -41.30 13.74
C ILE A 544 -31.64 -41.56 14.31
N SER A 545 -31.17 -42.82 14.32
CA SER A 545 -29.79 -43.17 14.72
C SER A 545 -28.77 -42.80 13.64
N GLY A 546 -27.54 -42.48 14.05
CA GLY A 546 -26.45 -42.17 13.11
C GLY A 546 -26.19 -43.32 12.13
N ILE A 547 -26.31 -44.58 12.60
CA ILE A 547 -26.26 -45.76 11.74
C ILE A 547 -27.32 -45.70 10.64
N THR A 548 -28.56 -45.34 10.99
CA THR A 548 -29.65 -45.23 10.01
C THR A 548 -29.39 -44.09 9.02
N VAL A 549 -28.83 -42.96 9.47
CA VAL A 549 -28.42 -41.86 8.58
C VAL A 549 -27.39 -42.34 7.56
N ILE A 550 -26.35 -43.07 7.99
CA ILE A 550 -25.31 -43.62 7.11
C ILE A 550 -25.90 -44.63 6.12
N LYS A 551 -26.79 -45.53 6.57
CA LYS A 551 -27.48 -46.49 5.69
C LYS A 551 -28.32 -45.79 4.63
N ASN A 552 -29.07 -44.75 5.01
CA ASN A 552 -29.88 -43.99 4.07
C ASN A 552 -29.02 -43.30 3.01
N SER A 553 -27.85 -42.79 3.40
CA SER A 553 -26.89 -42.21 2.46
C SER A 553 -26.38 -43.22 1.44
N TYR A 554 -26.06 -44.45 1.86
CA TYR A 554 -25.73 -45.52 0.91
C TYR A 554 -26.88 -45.80 -0.07
N GLN A 555 -28.11 -45.90 0.43
CA GLN A 555 -29.26 -46.20 -0.45
C GLN A 555 -29.50 -45.12 -1.51
N LEU A 556 -29.08 -43.88 -1.26
CA LEU A 556 -29.17 -42.78 -2.21
C LEU A 556 -28.02 -42.76 -3.24
N HIS A 557 -26.86 -43.31 -2.90
CA HIS A 557 -25.61 -43.19 -3.68
C HIS A 557 -24.93 -44.54 -3.94
N TYR A 558 -25.68 -45.63 -3.99
CA TYR A 558 -25.14 -47.00 -4.14
C TYR A 558 -24.40 -47.22 -5.47
N ASP A 559 -24.61 -46.33 -6.45
CA ASP A 559 -24.00 -46.31 -7.77
C ASP A 559 -22.73 -45.43 -7.82
N ASN A 560 -22.44 -44.66 -6.77
CA ASN A 560 -21.23 -43.87 -6.65
C ASN A 560 -20.15 -44.66 -5.87
N PRO A 561 -19.10 -45.16 -6.53
CA PRO A 561 -18.10 -46.03 -5.89
C PRO A 561 -17.35 -45.33 -4.76
N GLU A 562 -17.06 -44.04 -4.89
CA GLU A 562 -16.34 -43.25 -3.88
C GLU A 562 -17.17 -43.10 -2.60
N VAL A 563 -18.48 -42.87 -2.73
CA VAL A 563 -19.41 -42.80 -1.59
C VAL A 563 -19.53 -44.16 -0.90
N VAL A 564 -19.63 -45.23 -1.68
CA VAL A 564 -19.70 -46.60 -1.13
C VAL A 564 -18.42 -46.95 -0.36
N GLU A 565 -17.25 -46.64 -0.92
CA GLU A 565 -15.96 -46.88 -0.27
C GLU A 565 -15.82 -46.10 1.05
N ASN A 566 -16.16 -44.81 1.05
CA ASN A 566 -16.06 -43.97 2.26
C ASN A 566 -17.06 -44.39 3.35
N ILE A 567 -18.27 -44.84 2.98
CA ILE A 567 -19.22 -45.41 3.93
C ILE A 567 -18.70 -46.73 4.51
N LEU A 568 -18.03 -47.57 3.71
CA LEU A 568 -17.41 -48.80 4.20
C LEU A 568 -16.25 -48.52 5.16
N LEU A 569 -15.41 -47.53 4.85
CA LEU A 569 -14.36 -47.06 5.77
C LEU A 569 -14.96 -46.59 7.10
N LEU A 570 -16.05 -45.82 7.05
CA LEU A 570 -16.76 -45.40 8.25
C LEU A 570 -17.28 -46.60 9.06
N PHE A 571 -17.94 -47.57 8.44
CA PHE A 571 -18.37 -48.79 9.15
C PHE A 571 -17.21 -49.61 9.69
N LEU A 572 -16.08 -49.66 8.97
CA LEU A 572 -14.87 -50.33 9.44
C LEU A 572 -14.30 -49.66 10.69
N GLU A 573 -14.36 -48.34 10.79
CA GLU A 573 -13.95 -47.63 12.01
C GLU A 573 -14.97 -47.80 13.14
N ILE A 574 -16.28 -47.76 12.86
CA ILE A 574 -17.32 -47.97 13.89
C ILE A 574 -17.19 -49.36 14.51
N VAL A 575 -16.95 -50.41 13.70
CA VAL A 575 -16.83 -51.79 14.21
C VAL A 575 -15.55 -52.03 15.04
N GLN A 576 -14.59 -51.09 15.06
CA GLN A 576 -13.47 -51.17 16.02
C GLN A 576 -13.93 -50.92 17.46
N HIS A 577 -15.07 -50.27 17.66
CA HIS A 577 -15.62 -49.96 18.97
C HIS A 577 -16.60 -51.04 19.40
N GLU A 578 -16.20 -51.92 20.32
CA GLU A 578 -17.00 -53.07 20.76
C GLU A 578 -18.43 -52.69 21.21
N ALA A 579 -18.59 -51.52 21.85
CA ALA A 579 -19.87 -51.01 22.29
C ALA A 579 -20.87 -50.71 21.15
N ALA A 580 -20.38 -50.48 19.92
CA ALA A 580 -21.22 -50.17 18.77
C ALA A 580 -21.74 -51.41 18.03
N VAL A 581 -21.07 -52.56 18.19
CA VAL A 581 -21.38 -53.81 17.47
C VAL A 581 -22.84 -54.27 17.65
N PRO A 582 -23.41 -54.30 18.88
CA PRO A 582 -24.80 -54.73 19.07
C PRO A 582 -25.80 -53.84 18.32
N GLU A 583 -25.55 -52.53 18.30
CA GLU A 583 -26.42 -51.57 17.62
C GLU A 583 -26.29 -51.67 16.10
N MET A 584 -25.08 -51.91 15.58
CA MET A 584 -24.87 -52.20 14.15
C MET A 584 -25.64 -53.44 13.70
N LEU A 585 -25.65 -54.51 14.50
CA LEU A 585 -26.42 -55.72 14.22
C LEU A 585 -27.93 -55.47 14.33
N CYS A 586 -28.39 -54.72 15.34
CA CYS A 586 -29.79 -54.30 15.47
C CYS A 586 -30.29 -53.55 14.23
N HIS A 587 -29.43 -52.71 13.66
CA HIS A 587 -29.68 -51.99 12.42
C HIS A 587 -29.41 -52.79 11.14
N HIS A 588 -29.16 -54.10 11.19
CA HIS A 588 -28.94 -54.98 10.03
C HIS A 588 -27.81 -54.47 9.10
N VAL A 589 -26.69 -54.03 9.69
CA VAL A 589 -25.52 -53.58 8.91
C VAL A 589 -24.82 -54.75 8.21
N ASP A 590 -24.87 -55.95 8.78
CA ASP A 590 -24.36 -57.19 8.19
C ASP A 590 -25.06 -57.56 6.86
N GLU A 591 -26.39 -57.41 6.80
CA GLU A 591 -27.16 -57.60 5.56
C GLU A 591 -26.75 -56.58 4.50
N LEU A 592 -26.59 -55.31 4.90
CA LEU A 592 -26.16 -54.24 4.02
C LEU A 592 -24.75 -54.49 3.46
N LEU A 593 -23.79 -54.90 4.30
CA LEU A 593 -22.42 -55.21 3.85
C LEU A 593 -22.39 -56.37 2.85
N ASN A 594 -23.25 -57.39 3.04
CA ASN A 594 -23.39 -58.46 2.06
C ASN A 594 -24.02 -57.97 0.75
N GLU A 595 -25.00 -57.08 0.80
CA GLU A 595 -25.58 -56.42 -0.38
C GLU A 595 -24.51 -55.64 -1.15
N ILE A 596 -23.73 -54.81 -0.46
CA ILE A 596 -22.64 -54.00 -1.05
C ILE A 596 -21.63 -54.90 -1.77
N LYS A 597 -21.21 -55.98 -1.12
CA LYS A 597 -20.28 -56.97 -1.68
C LYS A 597 -20.81 -57.61 -2.97
N ILE A 598 -22.10 -57.95 -3.02
CA ILE A 598 -22.73 -58.56 -4.20
C ILE A 598 -22.83 -57.52 -5.33
N LYS A 599 -23.30 -56.31 -5.03
CA LYS A 599 -23.47 -55.25 -6.02
C LYS A 599 -22.15 -54.74 -6.61
N ASN A 600 -21.07 -54.79 -5.84
CA ASN A 600 -19.75 -54.29 -6.24
C ASN A 600 -18.72 -55.42 -6.47
N ALA A 601 -19.17 -56.61 -6.88
CA ALA A 601 -18.30 -57.78 -7.06
C ALA A 601 -17.13 -57.57 -8.05
N SER A 602 -17.22 -56.56 -8.92
CA SER A 602 -16.17 -56.17 -9.87
C SER A 602 -15.12 -55.22 -9.29
N THR A 603 -15.33 -54.67 -8.09
CA THR A 603 -14.44 -53.68 -7.46
C THR A 603 -13.73 -54.31 -6.26
N GLU A 604 -12.47 -54.68 -6.44
CA GLU A 604 -11.70 -55.45 -5.45
C GLU A 604 -11.61 -54.74 -4.09
N ASP A 605 -11.29 -53.45 -4.08
CA ASP A 605 -11.12 -52.67 -2.84
C ASP A 605 -12.39 -52.63 -1.99
N ILE A 606 -13.55 -52.37 -2.61
CA ILE A 606 -14.86 -52.37 -1.96
C ILE A 606 -15.18 -53.75 -1.37
N VAL A 607 -14.90 -54.82 -2.12
CA VAL A 607 -15.14 -56.20 -1.66
C VAL A 607 -14.24 -56.55 -0.47
N VAL A 608 -12.96 -56.15 -0.51
CA VAL A 608 -12.00 -56.36 0.58
C VAL A 608 -12.43 -55.61 1.85
N LEU A 609 -12.82 -54.34 1.72
CA LEU A 609 -13.34 -53.52 2.81
C LEU A 609 -14.60 -54.14 3.43
N ALA A 610 -15.59 -54.50 2.61
CA ALA A 610 -16.84 -55.12 3.09
C ALA A 610 -16.59 -56.45 3.83
N ASN A 611 -15.72 -57.31 3.29
CA ASN A 611 -15.34 -58.57 3.96
C ASN A 611 -14.61 -58.33 5.28
N SER A 612 -13.72 -57.34 5.32
CA SER A 612 -12.96 -56.99 6.53
C SER A 612 -13.89 -56.48 7.63
N THR A 613 -14.85 -55.63 7.29
CA THR A 613 -15.87 -55.13 8.22
C THR A 613 -16.79 -56.25 8.71
N LEU A 614 -17.28 -57.13 7.80
CA LEU A 614 -18.11 -58.29 8.16
C LEU A 614 -17.40 -59.25 9.13
N LEU A 615 -16.12 -59.54 8.88
CA LEU A 615 -15.33 -60.43 9.73
C LEU A 615 -15.23 -59.89 11.17
N LYS A 616 -15.11 -58.56 11.32
CA LYS A 616 -15.03 -57.92 12.64
C LYS A 616 -16.39 -57.83 13.31
N LEU A 617 -17.47 -57.64 12.56
CA LEU A 617 -18.83 -57.58 13.08
C LEU A 617 -19.34 -58.93 13.63
N GLN A 618 -18.74 -60.04 13.18
CA GLN A 618 -19.08 -61.41 13.58
C GLN A 618 -18.20 -61.96 14.73
N LYS A 619 -17.18 -61.22 15.16
CA LYS A 619 -16.35 -61.55 16.33
C LYS A 619 -16.98 -60.98 17.59
#